data_AF-A0A1E4FXH0-F1
#
_entry.id   AF-A0A1E4FXH0-F1
#
_cell.length_a   1.000
_cell.length_b   1.000
_cell.length_c   1.000
_cell.angle_alpha   90.00
_cell.angle_beta   90.00
_cell.angle_gamma   90.00
#
_symmetry.space_group_name_H-M   'P 1'
#
loop_
_entity.id
_entity.type
_entity.pdbx_description
1 polymer ?
#
loop_
_entity_poly.entity_id
_entity_poly.type
_entity_poly.pdbx_seq_one_letter_code
_entity_poly.pdbx_strand_id
1 'polypeptide(L)'
;MRLSSWHPLLITSVACVASFHLYRASLPAHAEPLPPKTPHLVARSEKTADRFEGARIQVAILLDTSNSMDGLINQAKRQLWNIVKELGEAEVDGKTPRFEVALYEYGNDGLSVTKNYVRQVLPFTTDLDKVSEELNRLKTNGGEEYCGAVIEDSLKNLEWSKREGDLTAIFIAGNEPFDQGTVSFKEACASARQKGVVVNTIFCGKKLEGERTKWAEGATVAAGRFFCIDADRSVAEAPTPYDTKLALLNSQLNTTYIGYGLSAPAAQARQVAADSAAGSSPEASGYVASRAQAKATANYSNEEWDLVDAKKNGRVDMEKISKDELPAELRDKSAAERTVYVEQKAAERERIQGEIREEGKKRDAYLAEQKAKNGPDTSLEGAILGAIRDQAKQRGFKFKS
;
A
#
# COMPACT_ATOMS: atom_id res chain seq x y z
N MET A 1 53.00 -14.50 -55.31
CA MET A 1 54.35 -14.98 -55.65
C MET A 1 54.80 -15.92 -54.54
N ARG A 2 55.01 -17.20 -54.88
CA ARG A 2 55.53 -18.24 -53.98
C ARG A 2 56.97 -17.90 -53.62
N LEU A 3 57.39 -18.18 -52.39
CA LEU A 3 58.77 -18.59 -52.10
C LEU A 3 58.79 -19.54 -50.90
N SER A 4 59.43 -20.67 -51.13
CA SER A 4 59.66 -21.82 -50.28
C SER A 4 61.13 -21.88 -49.91
N SER A 5 61.47 -22.16 -48.64
CA SER A 5 62.75 -22.77 -48.19
C SER A 5 62.83 -22.72 -46.66
N TRP A 6 63.37 -23.66 -45.87
CA TRP A 6 64.14 -24.89 -46.05
C TRP A 6 64.11 -25.69 -44.71
N HIS A 7 64.44 -26.99 -44.79
CA HIS A 7 64.76 -27.97 -43.74
C HIS A 7 66.07 -27.63 -42.97
N PRO A 8 66.38 -28.18 -41.76
CA PRO A 8 66.77 -29.60 -41.61
C PRO A 8 66.42 -30.34 -40.30
N LEU A 9 66.37 -31.67 -40.42
CA LEU A 9 66.47 -32.69 -39.38
C LEU A 9 67.91 -32.81 -38.85
N LEU A 10 68.06 -33.15 -37.57
CA LEU A 10 69.23 -33.85 -37.04
C LEU A 10 68.80 -34.87 -35.99
N ILE A 11 69.30 -36.10 -36.20
CA ILE A 11 69.00 -37.37 -35.54
C ILE A 11 70.01 -37.61 -34.40
N THR A 12 69.67 -38.52 -33.47
CA THR A 12 70.50 -39.40 -32.58
C THR A 12 70.15 -39.18 -31.09
N SER A 13 70.04 -40.18 -30.19
CA SER A 13 70.19 -41.64 -30.23
C SER A 13 69.82 -42.23 -28.84
N VAL A 14 69.18 -43.42 -28.83
CA VAL A 14 69.54 -44.65 -28.06
C VAL A 14 69.17 -44.84 -26.56
N ALA A 15 68.50 -45.99 -26.32
CA ALA A 15 68.55 -46.96 -25.18
C ALA A 15 68.05 -46.52 -23.79
N CYS A 16 67.59 -47.37 -22.85
CA CYS A 16 67.22 -48.79 -22.76
C CYS A 16 66.49 -48.97 -21.39
N VAL A 17 65.54 -49.92 -21.34
CA VAL A 17 65.28 -50.91 -20.27
C VAL A 17 65.34 -50.47 -18.79
N ALA A 18 64.23 -50.60 -18.06
CA ALA A 18 64.08 -51.60 -16.98
C ALA A 18 62.77 -51.45 -16.19
N SER A 19 62.11 -52.59 -16.07
CA SER A 19 61.01 -53.00 -15.20
C SER A 19 61.01 -52.43 -13.77
N PHE A 20 59.83 -52.02 -13.30
CA PHE A 20 59.47 -52.14 -11.88
C PHE A 20 58.05 -52.69 -11.72
N HIS A 21 57.96 -53.68 -10.84
CA HIS A 21 56.80 -54.50 -10.53
C HIS A 21 55.68 -53.75 -9.78
N LEU A 22 54.45 -54.22 -10.04
CA LEU A 22 53.34 -54.38 -9.09
C LEU A 22 53.11 -53.29 -8.03
N TYR A 23 52.14 -52.40 -8.29
CA TYR A 23 51.15 -52.00 -7.28
C TYR A 23 49.91 -51.44 -7.97
N ARG A 24 48.88 -52.27 -8.16
CA ARG A 24 47.53 -51.81 -8.57
C ARG A 24 46.59 -52.11 -7.41
N ALA A 25 46.57 -51.20 -6.45
CA ALA A 25 45.60 -51.17 -5.35
C ALA A 25 44.83 -49.85 -5.42
N SER A 26 43.54 -49.98 -5.72
CA SER A 26 42.42 -49.14 -5.24
C SER A 26 42.67 -47.63 -5.09
N LEU A 27 42.37 -46.87 -6.16
CA LEU A 27 42.02 -45.46 -6.04
C LEU A 27 40.58 -45.34 -5.48
N PRO A 28 40.31 -44.47 -4.50
CA PRO A 28 38.96 -44.23 -4.04
C PRO A 28 38.16 -43.50 -5.12
N ALA A 29 36.88 -43.87 -5.23
CA ALA A 29 35.91 -43.24 -6.11
C ALA A 29 35.92 -41.72 -5.91
N HIS A 30 36.06 -40.96 -7.00
CA HIS A 30 35.70 -39.55 -7.02
C HIS A 30 34.22 -39.45 -6.62
N ALA A 31 33.94 -38.87 -5.46
CA ALA A 31 32.59 -38.47 -5.11
C ALA A 31 32.12 -37.43 -6.14
N GLU A 32 31.08 -37.75 -6.90
CA GLU A 32 30.38 -36.77 -7.71
C GLU A 32 29.95 -35.59 -6.83
N PRO A 33 30.04 -34.34 -7.31
CA PRO A 33 29.46 -33.21 -6.60
C PRO A 33 27.97 -33.47 -6.45
N LEU A 34 27.48 -33.41 -5.21
CA LEU A 34 26.04 -33.48 -4.92
C LEU A 34 25.30 -32.48 -5.82
N PRO A 35 24.18 -32.88 -6.44
CA PRO A 35 23.36 -31.94 -7.20
C PRO A 35 23.00 -30.76 -6.29
N PRO A 36 22.99 -29.52 -6.81
CA PRO A 36 22.60 -28.37 -6.02
C PRO A 36 21.25 -28.69 -5.38
N LYS A 37 21.18 -28.60 -4.04
CA LYS A 37 19.93 -28.79 -3.30
C LYS A 37 18.92 -27.85 -3.94
N THR A 38 17.96 -28.43 -4.64
CA THR A 38 16.82 -27.72 -5.19
C THR A 38 16.25 -26.92 -4.02
N PRO A 39 16.15 -25.58 -4.10
CA PRO A 39 15.50 -24.84 -3.03
C PRO A 39 14.13 -25.48 -2.86
N HIS A 40 13.90 -26.05 -1.68
CA HIS A 40 12.61 -26.62 -1.33
C HIS A 40 11.58 -25.58 -1.72
N LEU A 41 10.70 -25.99 -2.63
CA LEU A 41 9.52 -25.26 -3.05
C LEU A 41 8.93 -24.65 -1.79
N VAL A 42 9.07 -23.32 -1.67
CA VAL A 42 8.54 -22.56 -0.55
C VAL A 42 7.10 -23.02 -0.39
N ALA A 43 6.80 -23.62 0.77
CA ALA A 43 5.45 -24.01 1.11
C ALA A 43 4.55 -22.83 0.75
N ARG A 44 3.60 -23.10 -0.13
CA ARG A 44 2.53 -22.19 -0.53
C ARG A 44 2.07 -21.50 0.75
N SER A 45 2.37 -20.20 0.89
CA SER A 45 1.97 -19.41 2.06
C SER A 45 0.51 -19.76 2.34
N GLU A 46 0.29 -20.44 3.46
CA GLU A 46 -1.06 -20.55 3.99
C GLU A 46 -1.51 -19.10 4.15
N LYS A 47 -2.51 -18.71 3.35
CA LYS A 47 -3.27 -17.49 3.58
C LYS A 47 -3.65 -17.53 5.05
N THR A 48 -2.98 -16.75 5.89
CA THR A 48 -3.44 -16.51 7.24
C THR A 48 -4.82 -15.90 7.09
N ALA A 49 -5.86 -16.70 7.30
CA ALA A 49 -7.24 -16.26 7.20
C ALA A 49 -7.39 -15.02 8.08
N ASP A 50 -7.88 -13.92 7.49
CA ASP A 50 -8.14 -12.69 8.24
C ASP A 50 -9.18 -13.00 9.34
N ARG A 51 -8.77 -12.90 10.60
CA ARG A 51 -9.58 -13.23 11.78
C ARG A 51 -10.46 -12.07 12.24
N PHE A 52 -10.55 -10.99 11.47
CA PHE A 52 -11.30 -9.82 11.88
C PHE A 52 -12.80 -10.01 11.68
N GLU A 53 -13.52 -10.00 12.81
CA GLU A 53 -14.97 -10.15 12.89
C GLU A 53 -15.70 -8.80 13.08
N GLY A 54 -15.00 -7.67 12.92
CA GLY A 54 -15.55 -6.32 13.04
C GLY A 54 -16.06 -5.76 11.70
N ALA A 55 -16.73 -4.60 11.76
CA ALA A 55 -17.20 -3.92 10.54
C ALA A 55 -16.00 -3.44 9.71
N ARG A 56 -16.10 -3.52 8.38
CA ARG A 56 -15.05 -3.07 7.46
C ARG A 56 -15.50 -1.88 6.61
N ILE A 57 -14.52 -1.05 6.28
CA ILE A 57 -14.59 -0.09 5.17
C ILE A 57 -13.52 -0.53 4.16
N GLN A 58 -13.95 -1.14 3.07
CA GLN A 58 -13.09 -1.58 1.98
C GLN A 58 -13.18 -0.61 0.80
N VAL A 59 -12.05 -0.01 0.45
CA VAL A 59 -11.96 0.97 -0.63
C VAL A 59 -10.93 0.51 -1.67
N ALA A 60 -11.38 0.32 -2.91
CA ALA A 60 -10.46 0.16 -4.04
C ALA A 60 -10.29 1.52 -4.75
N ILE A 61 -9.05 2.00 -4.81
CA ILE A 61 -8.69 3.20 -5.56
C ILE A 61 -8.14 2.76 -6.90
N LEU A 62 -8.84 3.13 -7.97
CA LEU A 62 -8.46 2.84 -9.36
C LEU A 62 -7.98 4.15 -9.97
N LEU A 63 -6.67 4.30 -10.16
CA LEU A 63 -6.08 5.52 -10.68
C LEU A 63 -5.72 5.36 -12.16
N ASP A 64 -6.18 6.31 -12.97
CA ASP A 64 -5.62 6.48 -14.29
C ASP A 64 -4.15 6.90 -14.19
N THR A 65 -3.33 6.23 -14.99
CA THR A 65 -1.89 6.47 -15.13
C THR A 65 -1.52 6.77 -16.58
N SER A 66 -2.48 7.24 -17.36
CA SER A 66 -2.27 7.87 -18.67
C SER A 66 -1.50 9.21 -18.54
N ASN A 67 -1.23 9.86 -19.66
CA ASN A 67 -0.54 11.14 -19.68
C ASN A 67 -1.35 12.22 -18.93
N SER A 68 -0.66 13.16 -18.28
CA SER A 68 -1.26 14.27 -17.51
C SER A 68 -1.91 13.91 -16.16
N MET A 69 -1.76 12.66 -15.69
CA MET A 69 -2.32 12.21 -14.40
C MET A 69 -1.37 12.32 -13.20
N ASP A 70 -0.20 12.95 -13.36
CA ASP A 70 0.75 13.17 -12.26
C ASP A 70 0.14 13.99 -11.12
N GLY A 71 -0.69 14.99 -11.46
CA GLY A 71 -1.43 15.80 -10.49
C GLY A 71 -2.34 14.96 -9.58
N LEU A 72 -3.14 14.06 -10.17
CA LEU A 72 -4.02 13.13 -9.45
C LEU A 72 -3.22 12.23 -8.49
N ILE A 73 -2.14 11.62 -8.99
CA ILE A 73 -1.28 10.74 -8.19
C ILE A 73 -0.66 11.54 -7.02
N ASN A 74 -0.22 12.77 -7.28
CA ASN A 74 0.31 13.65 -6.24
C ASN A 74 -0.73 14.06 -5.20
N GLN A 75 -1.99 14.28 -5.59
CA GLN A 75 -3.08 14.50 -4.63
C GLN A 75 -3.34 13.25 -3.78
N ALA A 76 -3.44 12.07 -4.40
CA ALA A 76 -3.64 10.81 -3.68
C ALA A 76 -2.55 10.58 -2.61
N LYS A 77 -1.28 10.82 -2.96
CA LYS A 77 -0.15 10.73 -2.02
C LYS A 77 -0.30 11.68 -0.83
N ARG A 78 -0.63 12.95 -1.09
CA ARG A 78 -0.71 13.98 -0.05
C ARG A 78 -1.91 13.78 0.87
N GLN A 79 -3.01 13.28 0.33
CA GLN A 79 -4.30 13.21 1.02
C GLN A 79 -4.60 11.85 1.66
N LEU A 80 -3.82 10.80 1.38
CA LEU A 80 -3.97 9.48 1.98
C LEU A 80 -4.12 9.56 3.51
N TRP A 81 -3.25 10.35 4.17
CA TRP A 81 -3.26 10.46 5.63
C TRP A 81 -4.48 11.20 6.16
N ASN A 82 -4.98 12.22 5.46
CA ASN A 82 -6.23 12.87 5.82
C ASN A 82 -7.40 11.88 5.69
N ILE A 83 -7.46 11.12 4.60
CA ILE A 83 -8.50 10.11 4.41
C ILE A 83 -8.47 9.10 5.56
N VAL A 84 -7.31 8.55 5.89
CA VAL A 84 -7.15 7.58 6.99
C VAL A 84 -7.54 8.19 8.33
N LYS A 85 -7.08 9.41 8.62
CA LYS A 85 -7.39 10.14 9.86
C LYS A 85 -8.90 10.22 10.05
N GLU A 86 -9.60 10.68 9.03
CA GLU A 86 -11.04 10.92 9.03
C GLU A 86 -11.85 9.61 9.10
N LEU A 87 -11.38 8.54 8.45
CA LEU A 87 -11.98 7.21 8.58
C LEU A 87 -11.70 6.58 9.95
N GLY A 88 -10.64 6.99 10.64
CA GLY A 88 -10.35 6.62 12.03
C GLY A 88 -11.38 7.14 13.04
N GLU A 89 -12.19 8.12 12.68
CA GLU A 89 -13.28 8.66 13.50
C GLU A 89 -14.60 7.90 13.34
N ALA A 90 -14.66 6.97 12.37
CA ALA A 90 -15.84 6.16 12.14
C ALA A 90 -16.03 5.13 13.27
N GLU A 91 -17.30 4.85 13.59
CA GLU A 91 -17.72 3.83 14.54
C GLU A 91 -18.99 3.12 14.07
N VAL A 92 -19.03 1.82 14.32
CA VAL A 92 -20.23 0.97 14.23
C VAL A 92 -20.35 0.25 15.57
N ASP A 93 -21.50 0.38 16.24
CA ASP A 93 -21.76 -0.23 17.54
C ASP A 93 -20.66 0.05 18.59
N GLY A 94 -20.12 1.28 18.60
CA GLY A 94 -19.08 1.72 19.53
C GLY A 94 -17.69 1.12 19.26
N LYS A 95 -17.49 0.50 18.09
CA LYS A 95 -16.19 -0.05 17.65
C LYS A 95 -15.74 0.64 16.37
N THR A 96 -14.45 0.95 16.28
CA THR A 96 -13.85 1.46 15.04
C THR A 96 -13.86 0.36 13.98
N PRO A 97 -14.43 0.62 12.78
CA PRO A 97 -14.35 -0.33 11.69
C PRO A 97 -12.93 -0.41 11.15
N ARG A 98 -12.52 -1.57 10.63
CA ARG A 98 -11.23 -1.71 9.97
C ARG A 98 -11.29 -1.07 8.59
N PHE A 99 -10.35 -0.18 8.31
CA PHE A 99 -10.13 0.34 6.97
C PHE A 99 -9.14 -0.54 6.19
N GLU A 100 -9.54 -0.94 5.00
CA GLU A 100 -8.73 -1.74 4.07
C GLU A 100 -8.75 -1.05 2.71
N VAL A 101 -7.57 -0.86 2.13
CA VAL A 101 -7.44 -0.18 0.84
C VAL A 101 -6.73 -1.07 -0.17
N ALA A 102 -7.24 -1.09 -1.40
CA ALA A 102 -6.62 -1.70 -2.56
C ALA A 102 -6.25 -0.61 -3.57
N LEU A 103 -5.21 -0.86 -4.37
CA LEU A 103 -4.73 0.09 -5.37
C LEU A 103 -4.62 -0.60 -6.73
N TYR A 104 -5.20 0.02 -7.74
CA TYR A 104 -5.06 -0.34 -9.13
C TYR A 104 -4.55 0.85 -9.92
N GLU A 105 -3.82 0.55 -10.99
CA GLU A 105 -3.60 1.48 -12.07
C GLU A 105 -4.23 0.94 -13.36
N TYR A 106 -4.64 1.87 -14.21
CA TYR A 106 -5.12 1.56 -15.56
C TYR A 106 -4.69 2.66 -16.53
N GLY A 107 -4.85 2.40 -17.83
CA GLY A 107 -4.69 3.40 -18.88
C GLY A 107 -3.25 3.79 -19.21
N ASN A 108 -2.27 2.97 -18.82
CA ASN A 108 -0.84 3.18 -19.12
C ASN A 108 -0.37 2.21 -20.22
N ASP A 109 0.23 2.74 -21.29
CA ASP A 109 0.72 1.99 -22.46
C ASP A 109 1.80 0.95 -22.13
N GLY A 110 2.50 1.12 -21.01
CA GLY A 110 3.45 0.14 -20.48
C GLY A 110 2.79 -1.09 -19.85
N LEU A 111 1.47 -1.08 -19.68
CA LEU A 111 0.71 -2.19 -19.14
C LEU A 111 0.36 -3.22 -20.21
N SER A 112 0.02 -4.41 -19.74
CA SER A 112 -0.23 -5.54 -20.63
C SER A 112 -1.54 -5.35 -21.39
N VAL A 113 -1.46 -5.28 -22.72
CA VAL A 113 -2.63 -5.26 -23.61
C VAL A 113 -3.55 -6.47 -23.39
N THR A 114 -2.99 -7.65 -23.07
CA THR A 114 -3.78 -8.87 -22.81
C THR A 114 -4.51 -8.82 -21.46
N LYS A 115 -4.18 -7.84 -20.61
CA LYS A 115 -4.89 -7.50 -19.37
C LYS A 115 -5.66 -6.18 -19.50
N ASN A 116 -5.98 -5.74 -20.72
CA ASN A 116 -6.69 -4.48 -20.98
C ASN A 116 -6.01 -3.26 -20.32
N TYR A 117 -4.68 -3.25 -20.25
CA TYR A 117 -3.91 -2.19 -19.59
C TYR A 117 -4.33 -1.94 -18.14
N VAL A 118 -4.69 -3.02 -17.42
CA VAL A 118 -5.04 -3.00 -16.00
C VAL A 118 -3.99 -3.73 -15.18
N ARG A 119 -3.60 -3.15 -14.05
CA ARG A 119 -2.77 -3.82 -13.04
C ARG A 119 -3.29 -3.58 -11.64
N GLN A 120 -3.53 -4.68 -10.91
CA GLN A 120 -3.62 -4.65 -9.46
C GLN A 120 -2.23 -4.35 -8.90
N VAL A 121 -2.05 -3.16 -8.32
CA VAL A 121 -0.81 -2.73 -7.67
C VAL A 121 -0.76 -3.31 -6.25
N LEU A 122 -1.86 -3.18 -5.51
CA LEU A 122 -2.02 -3.76 -4.17
C LEU A 122 -3.38 -4.45 -4.03
N PRO A 123 -3.44 -5.67 -3.46
CA PRO A 123 -4.69 -6.20 -2.91
C PRO A 123 -5.11 -5.37 -1.68
N PHE A 124 -6.29 -5.66 -1.11
CA PHE A 124 -6.69 -5.06 0.16
C PHE A 124 -5.62 -5.26 1.23
N THR A 125 -5.24 -4.17 1.87
CA THR A 125 -4.25 -4.15 2.95
C THR A 125 -4.59 -3.09 3.99
N THR A 126 -4.10 -3.30 5.21
CA THR A 126 -4.09 -2.30 6.30
C THR A 126 -2.73 -1.60 6.41
N ASP A 127 -1.70 -2.02 5.66
CA ASP A 127 -0.38 -1.37 5.63
C ASP A 127 -0.43 -0.12 4.75
N LEU A 128 -0.77 1.01 5.37
CA LEU A 128 -0.92 2.30 4.69
C LEU A 128 0.43 2.89 4.25
N ASP A 129 1.53 2.50 4.88
CA ASP A 129 2.87 2.90 4.43
C ASP A 129 3.23 2.20 3.13
N LYS A 130 2.82 0.94 2.94
CA LYS A 130 2.93 0.22 1.67
C LYS A 130 2.07 0.85 0.57
N VAL A 131 0.86 1.32 0.90
CA VAL A 131 0.01 2.06 -0.04
C VAL A 131 0.69 3.35 -0.48
N SER A 132 1.25 4.11 0.47
CA SER A 132 2.03 5.32 0.17
C SER A 132 3.27 5.02 -0.69
N GLU A 133 4.00 3.94 -0.39
CA GLU A 133 5.14 3.51 -1.20
C GLU A 133 4.73 3.20 -2.65
N GLU A 134 3.67 2.42 -2.85
CA GLU A 134 3.24 2.04 -4.20
C GLU A 134 2.68 3.23 -4.98
N LEU A 135 1.93 4.14 -4.33
CA LEU A 135 1.54 5.42 -4.95
C LEU A 135 2.78 6.20 -5.42
N ASN A 136 3.88 6.19 -4.67
CA ASN A 136 5.14 6.83 -5.05
C ASN A 136 5.85 6.16 -6.23
N ARG A 137 5.59 4.87 -6.46
CA ARG A 137 6.16 4.10 -7.58
C ARG A 137 5.39 4.26 -8.88
N LEU A 138 4.11 4.62 -8.83
CA LEU A 138 3.31 4.84 -10.04
C LEU A 138 3.97 5.88 -10.95
N LYS A 139 3.93 5.61 -12.25
CA LYS A 139 4.43 6.47 -13.33
C LYS A 139 3.35 6.61 -14.37
N THR A 140 3.17 7.83 -14.86
CA THR A 140 2.28 8.10 -15.99
C THR A 140 3.00 7.79 -17.30
N ASN A 141 2.31 7.11 -18.23
CA ASN A 141 2.88 6.82 -19.55
C ASN A 141 1.81 6.40 -20.56
N GLY A 142 1.20 7.38 -21.24
CA GLY A 142 0.33 7.21 -22.42
C GLY A 142 -0.84 6.25 -22.27
N GLY A 143 -1.84 6.31 -23.16
CA GLY A 143 -2.86 5.26 -23.26
C GLY A 143 -4.29 5.77 -23.15
N GLU A 144 -5.20 4.86 -23.52
CA GLU A 144 -6.65 5.03 -23.46
C GLU A 144 -7.20 4.59 -22.09
N GLU A 145 -8.33 5.15 -21.65
CA GLU A 145 -8.95 4.72 -20.40
C GLU A 145 -9.69 3.37 -20.51
N TYR A 146 -9.35 2.41 -19.66
CA TYR A 146 -10.03 1.10 -19.62
C TYR A 146 -10.94 0.97 -18.39
N CYS A 147 -11.80 1.97 -18.15
CA CYS A 147 -12.63 2.09 -16.94
C CYS A 147 -13.52 0.86 -16.70
N GLY A 148 -14.21 0.37 -17.73
CA GLY A 148 -15.03 -0.85 -17.62
C GLY A 148 -14.19 -2.08 -17.23
N ALA A 149 -12.99 -2.21 -17.80
CA ALA A 149 -12.11 -3.35 -17.55
C ALA A 149 -11.52 -3.32 -16.14
N VAL A 150 -11.07 -2.17 -15.64
CA VAL A 150 -10.48 -2.07 -14.30
C VAL A 150 -11.52 -2.29 -13.20
N ILE A 151 -12.77 -1.81 -13.41
CA ILE A 151 -13.88 -2.11 -12.49
C ILE A 151 -14.14 -3.62 -12.49
N GLU A 152 -14.26 -4.24 -13.67
CA GLU A 152 -14.52 -5.67 -13.78
C GLU A 152 -13.42 -6.51 -13.13
N ASP A 153 -12.14 -6.19 -13.39
CA ASP A 153 -10.98 -6.89 -12.84
C ASP A 153 -10.94 -6.77 -11.31
N SER A 154 -11.15 -5.55 -10.77
CA SER A 154 -11.19 -5.31 -9.33
C SER A 154 -12.31 -6.12 -8.63
N LEU A 155 -13.47 -6.27 -9.27
CA LEU A 155 -14.59 -7.08 -8.75
C LEU A 155 -14.31 -8.58 -8.79
N LYS A 156 -13.41 -9.04 -9.67
CA LYS A 156 -13.04 -10.46 -9.83
C LYS A 156 -11.88 -10.84 -8.91
N ASN A 157 -10.88 -9.97 -8.77
CA ASN A 157 -9.59 -10.32 -8.17
C ASN A 157 -9.40 -9.82 -6.73
N LEU A 158 -10.13 -8.79 -6.29
CA LEU A 158 -10.09 -8.36 -4.89
C LEU A 158 -10.98 -9.22 -4.00
N GLU A 159 -10.53 -9.42 -2.77
CA GLU A 159 -11.26 -10.13 -1.73
C GLU A 159 -12.26 -9.20 -1.03
N TRP A 160 -13.31 -8.82 -1.75
CA TRP A 160 -14.39 -8.00 -1.20
C TRP A 160 -15.09 -8.71 -0.02
N SER A 161 -15.41 -7.94 1.00
CA SER A 161 -16.15 -8.39 2.17
C SER A 161 -17.52 -8.88 1.76
N LYS A 162 -17.93 -10.00 2.35
CA LYS A 162 -19.25 -10.61 2.15
C LYS A 162 -20.19 -10.32 3.32
N ARG A 163 -19.70 -9.61 4.34
CA ARG A 163 -20.47 -9.29 5.54
C ARG A 163 -21.47 -8.17 5.23
N GLU A 164 -22.72 -8.39 5.59
CA GLU A 164 -23.73 -7.35 5.53
C GLU A 164 -23.40 -6.19 6.48
N GLY A 165 -23.62 -4.96 6.01
CA GLY A 165 -23.31 -3.75 6.75
C GLY A 165 -21.89 -3.23 6.53
N ASP A 166 -20.95 -4.02 6.02
CA ASP A 166 -19.64 -3.49 5.62
C ASP A 166 -19.81 -2.49 4.47
N LEU A 167 -18.96 -1.46 4.45
CA LEU A 167 -18.92 -0.51 3.35
C LEU A 167 -17.88 -0.97 2.33
N THR A 168 -18.32 -1.30 1.13
CA THR A 168 -17.46 -1.66 -0.01
C THR A 168 -17.63 -0.64 -1.12
N ALA A 169 -16.56 0.07 -1.47
CA ALA A 169 -16.60 1.13 -2.48
C ALA A 169 -15.38 1.10 -3.42
N ILE A 170 -15.62 1.47 -4.67
CA ILE A 170 -14.62 1.77 -5.68
C ILE A 170 -14.58 3.30 -5.85
N PHE A 171 -13.39 3.87 -5.89
CA PHE A 171 -13.15 5.22 -6.38
C PHE A 171 -12.28 5.11 -7.63
N ILE A 172 -12.87 5.38 -8.78
CA ILE A 172 -12.16 5.43 -10.07
C ILE A 172 -11.93 6.89 -10.45
N ALA A 173 -10.72 7.23 -10.87
CA ALA A 173 -10.32 8.60 -11.19
C ALA A 173 -9.50 8.67 -12.49
N GLY A 174 -9.84 9.61 -13.37
CA GLY A 174 -9.29 9.74 -14.73
C GLY A 174 -9.81 10.99 -15.45
N ASN A 175 -9.32 11.26 -16.65
CA ASN A 175 -9.59 12.47 -17.43
C ASN A 175 -10.09 12.24 -18.87
N GLU A 176 -10.25 11.00 -19.33
CA GLU A 176 -10.74 10.68 -20.68
C GLU A 176 -12.18 10.14 -20.69
N PRO A 177 -12.73 9.68 -21.84
CA PRO A 177 -14.04 9.03 -21.84
C PRO A 177 -14.10 7.68 -21.12
N PHE A 178 -15.10 7.57 -20.24
CA PHE A 178 -15.33 6.41 -19.37
C PHE A 178 -15.79 5.15 -20.11
N ASP A 179 -16.21 5.30 -21.37
CA ASP A 179 -16.75 4.24 -22.22
C ASP A 179 -15.73 3.68 -23.23
N GLN A 180 -14.45 3.96 -23.03
CA GLN A 180 -13.34 3.40 -23.78
C GLN A 180 -13.09 1.91 -23.46
N GLY A 181 -12.39 1.22 -24.38
CA GLY A 181 -12.11 -0.21 -24.30
C GLY A 181 -13.28 -1.12 -24.73
N THR A 182 -13.08 -2.43 -24.61
CA THR A 182 -14.04 -3.46 -25.07
C THR A 182 -15.01 -3.92 -23.99
N VAL A 183 -14.72 -3.64 -22.72
CA VAL A 183 -15.55 -4.05 -21.58
C VAL A 183 -16.60 -2.98 -21.31
N SER A 184 -17.88 -3.36 -21.35
CA SER A 184 -18.99 -2.45 -21.08
C SER A 184 -18.95 -1.92 -19.65
N PHE A 185 -18.70 -0.61 -19.49
CA PHE A 185 -18.75 0.02 -18.17
C PHE A 185 -20.12 -0.12 -17.50
N LYS A 186 -21.20 -0.18 -18.29
CA LYS A 186 -22.56 -0.34 -17.76
C LYS A 186 -22.75 -1.70 -17.10
N GLU A 187 -22.24 -2.76 -17.74
CA GLU A 187 -22.29 -4.12 -17.20
C GLU A 187 -21.37 -4.25 -15.98
N ALA A 188 -20.16 -3.69 -16.04
CA ALA A 188 -19.22 -3.67 -14.92
C ALA A 188 -19.81 -2.93 -13.70
N CYS A 189 -20.37 -1.74 -13.89
CA CYS A 189 -21.04 -0.96 -12.84
C CYS A 189 -22.30 -1.66 -12.30
N ALA A 190 -23.10 -2.29 -13.16
CA ALA A 190 -24.26 -3.07 -12.73
C ALA A 190 -23.84 -4.29 -11.89
N SER A 191 -22.75 -4.97 -12.28
CA SER A 191 -22.16 -6.08 -11.52
C SER A 191 -21.64 -5.63 -10.16
N ALA A 192 -20.96 -4.46 -10.10
CA ALA A 192 -20.53 -3.86 -8.84
C ALA A 192 -21.71 -3.66 -7.89
N ARG A 193 -22.80 -3.05 -8.38
CA ARG A 193 -24.02 -2.82 -7.62
C ARG A 193 -24.66 -4.11 -7.14
N GLN A 194 -24.74 -5.15 -7.98
CA GLN A 194 -25.27 -6.46 -7.59
C GLN A 194 -24.45 -7.11 -6.48
N LYS A 195 -23.13 -6.87 -6.46
CA LYS A 195 -22.22 -7.32 -5.39
C LYS A 195 -22.23 -6.42 -4.15
N GLY A 196 -23.06 -5.37 -4.11
CA GLY A 196 -23.10 -4.41 -3.01
C GLY A 196 -21.93 -3.41 -2.98
N VAL A 197 -21.11 -3.39 -4.03
CA VAL A 197 -19.96 -2.49 -4.20
C VAL A 197 -20.41 -1.22 -4.92
N VAL A 198 -20.24 -0.07 -4.25
CA VAL A 198 -20.60 1.24 -4.81
C VAL A 198 -19.46 1.76 -5.68
N VAL A 199 -19.72 2.23 -6.90
CA VAL A 199 -18.67 2.85 -7.74
C VAL A 199 -18.86 4.37 -7.74
N ASN A 200 -17.92 5.07 -7.12
CA ASN A 200 -17.79 6.51 -7.18
C ASN A 200 -16.81 6.88 -8.29
N THR A 201 -17.18 7.86 -9.11
CA THR A 201 -16.39 8.26 -10.29
C THR A 201 -15.88 9.68 -10.09
N ILE A 202 -14.59 9.90 -10.30
CA ILE A 202 -13.90 11.17 -10.10
C ILE A 202 -13.28 11.63 -11.42
N PHE A 203 -13.93 12.57 -12.10
CA PHE A 203 -13.41 13.11 -13.35
C PHE A 203 -12.43 14.26 -13.09
N CYS A 204 -11.22 14.14 -13.62
CA CYS A 204 -10.18 15.15 -13.55
C CYS A 204 -10.38 16.20 -14.65
N GLY A 205 -11.34 17.09 -14.45
CA GLY A 205 -11.70 18.10 -15.44
C GLY A 205 -13.01 18.82 -15.12
N LYS A 206 -13.64 19.40 -16.16
CA LYS A 206 -14.88 20.16 -16.00
C LYS A 206 -16.09 19.23 -15.90
N LYS A 207 -17.05 19.60 -15.07
CA LYS A 207 -18.28 18.83 -14.82
C LYS A 207 -19.05 18.44 -16.08
N LEU A 208 -19.32 19.41 -16.97
CA LEU A 208 -20.05 19.17 -18.22
C LEU A 208 -19.33 18.16 -19.13
N GLU A 209 -18.00 18.14 -19.08
CA GLU A 209 -17.22 17.19 -19.85
C GLU A 209 -17.37 15.79 -19.28
N GLY A 210 -17.15 15.59 -17.97
CA GLY A 210 -17.36 14.29 -17.32
C GLY A 210 -18.79 13.74 -17.49
N GLU A 211 -19.81 14.61 -17.53
CA GLU A 211 -21.17 14.20 -17.86
C GLU A 211 -21.30 13.71 -19.31
N ARG A 212 -20.74 14.45 -20.26
CA ARG A 212 -20.72 14.09 -21.69
C ARG A 212 -19.96 12.79 -21.93
N THR A 213 -18.85 12.59 -21.22
CA THR A 213 -17.93 11.47 -21.35
C THR A 213 -18.24 10.33 -20.37
N LYS A 214 -19.50 10.26 -19.91
CA LYS A 214 -20.13 9.10 -19.25
C LYS A 214 -19.69 8.80 -17.81
N TRP A 215 -18.85 9.63 -17.19
CA TRP A 215 -18.48 9.49 -15.79
C TRP A 215 -19.70 9.55 -14.86
N ALA A 216 -20.58 10.54 -15.07
CA ALA A 216 -21.81 10.68 -14.29
C ALA A 216 -22.76 9.48 -14.45
N GLU A 217 -22.81 8.89 -15.64
CA GLU A 217 -23.60 7.69 -15.93
C GLU A 217 -23.03 6.47 -15.20
N GLY A 218 -21.70 6.29 -15.23
CA GLY A 218 -21.00 5.23 -14.52
C GLY A 218 -21.32 5.20 -13.02
N ALA A 219 -21.23 6.35 -12.34
CA ALA A 219 -21.60 6.48 -10.94
C ALA A 219 -23.08 6.15 -10.69
N THR A 220 -23.97 6.67 -11.54
CA THR A 220 -25.43 6.48 -11.39
C THR A 220 -25.81 5.01 -11.49
N VAL A 221 -25.28 4.28 -12.46
CA VAL A 221 -25.55 2.84 -12.65
C VAL A 221 -25.13 2.03 -11.42
N ALA A 222 -23.99 2.39 -10.80
CA ALA A 222 -23.43 1.72 -9.64
C ALA A 222 -23.90 2.26 -8.27
N ALA A 223 -24.94 3.12 -8.25
CA ALA A 223 -25.44 3.78 -7.04
C ALA A 223 -24.39 4.58 -6.25
N GLY A 224 -23.37 5.08 -6.95
CA GLY A 224 -22.34 5.94 -6.38
C GLY A 224 -22.53 7.41 -6.71
N ARG A 225 -21.48 8.18 -6.49
CA ARG A 225 -21.45 9.62 -6.71
C ARG A 225 -20.44 10.00 -7.78
N PHE A 226 -20.81 11.02 -8.55
CA PHE A 226 -19.95 11.66 -9.53
C PHE A 226 -19.34 12.92 -8.94
N PHE A 227 -18.01 13.01 -9.04
CA PHE A 227 -17.21 14.14 -8.61
C PHE A 227 -16.39 14.67 -9.76
N CYS A 228 -16.01 15.93 -9.65
CA CYS A 228 -15.02 16.54 -10.52
C CYS A 228 -13.96 17.20 -9.66
N ILE A 229 -12.69 16.98 -10.01
CA ILE A 229 -11.56 17.60 -9.34
C ILE A 229 -10.68 18.28 -10.37
N ASP A 230 -9.96 19.30 -9.91
CA ASP A 230 -8.80 19.82 -10.63
C ASP A 230 -7.59 19.01 -10.16
N ALA A 231 -7.04 18.16 -11.01
CA ALA A 231 -5.93 17.26 -10.68
C ALA A 231 -4.63 18.03 -10.42
N ASP A 232 -4.44 19.19 -11.04
CA ASP A 232 -3.23 20.01 -10.92
C ASP A 232 -3.31 21.02 -9.79
N ARG A 233 -4.49 21.17 -9.17
CA ARG A 233 -4.66 22.01 -8.00
C ARG A 233 -3.71 21.57 -6.90
N SER A 234 -2.80 22.46 -6.50
CA SER A 234 -1.99 22.26 -5.31
C SER A 234 -2.89 22.25 -4.09
N VAL A 235 -3.00 21.09 -3.42
CA VAL A 235 -3.74 20.93 -2.16
C VAL A 235 -2.80 21.05 -0.95
N ALA A 236 -1.80 21.93 -1.04
CA ALA A 236 -0.92 22.20 0.08
C ALA A 236 -1.74 22.75 1.26
N GLU A 237 -1.72 22.05 2.39
CA GLU A 237 -2.33 22.55 3.61
C GLU A 237 -1.53 23.74 4.13
N ALA A 238 -2.24 24.80 4.53
CA ALA A 238 -1.60 25.95 5.15
C ALA A 238 -0.87 25.50 6.43
N PRO A 239 0.38 25.92 6.65
CA PRO A 239 1.10 25.63 7.88
C PRO A 239 0.30 26.10 9.10
N THR A 240 0.32 25.31 10.17
CA THR A 240 -0.37 25.65 11.42
C THR A 240 0.61 25.82 12.58
N PRO A 241 0.25 26.56 13.64
CA PRO A 241 1.05 26.64 14.86
C PRO A 241 1.29 25.29 15.56
N TYR A 242 0.55 24.25 15.19
CA TYR A 242 0.55 22.94 15.85
C TYR A 242 1.46 21.92 15.13
N ASP A 243 1.85 22.19 13.88
CA ASP A 243 2.53 21.23 13.03
C ASP A 243 3.90 20.81 13.59
N THR A 244 4.66 21.75 14.16
CA THR A 244 5.97 21.47 14.77
C THR A 244 5.87 20.47 15.91
N LYS A 245 4.86 20.61 16.78
CA LYS A 245 4.66 19.69 17.90
C LYS A 245 4.20 18.32 17.41
N LEU A 246 3.32 18.27 16.40
CA LEU A 246 2.92 17.01 15.77
C LEU A 246 4.09 16.28 15.09
N ALA A 247 5.00 17.00 14.44
CA ALA A 247 6.21 16.43 13.86
C ALA A 247 7.17 15.85 14.92
N LEU A 248 7.32 16.54 16.07
CA LEU A 248 8.07 16.02 17.21
C LEU A 248 7.43 14.74 17.77
N LEU A 249 6.11 14.75 17.98
CA LEU A 249 5.37 13.59 18.48
C LEU A 249 5.42 12.41 17.49
N ASN A 250 5.37 12.66 16.18
CA ASN A 250 5.57 11.63 15.15
C ASN A 250 6.95 10.96 15.28
N SER A 251 7.98 11.77 15.48
CA SER A 251 9.34 11.27 15.65
C SER A 251 9.49 10.44 16.92
N GLN A 252 8.85 10.84 18.02
CA GLN A 252 8.79 10.06 19.25
C GLN A 252 8.00 8.76 19.05
N LEU A 253 6.86 8.82 18.38
CA LEU A 253 6.00 7.67 18.09
C LEU A 253 6.77 6.59 17.32
N ASN A 254 7.61 6.99 16.36
CA ASN A 254 8.46 6.09 15.58
C ASN A 254 9.44 5.28 16.46
N THR A 255 9.81 5.76 17.64
CA THR A 255 10.69 5.02 18.58
C THR A 255 9.95 3.92 19.36
N THR A 256 8.64 3.80 19.17
CA THR A 256 7.80 2.80 19.85
C THR A 256 7.56 1.54 19.03
N TYR A 257 7.94 1.51 17.74
CA TYR A 257 7.78 0.33 16.89
C TYR A 257 8.89 -0.69 17.14
N ILE A 258 8.49 -1.96 17.19
CA ILE A 258 9.38 -3.09 17.44
C ILE A 258 9.23 -4.07 16.28
N GLY A 259 10.18 -4.03 15.35
CA GLY A 259 10.19 -4.91 14.18
C GLY A 259 10.27 -6.40 14.56
N TYR A 260 9.45 -7.25 13.95
CA TYR A 260 9.60 -8.71 13.98
C TYR A 260 9.40 -9.36 12.60
N GLY A 261 9.97 -10.56 12.48
CA GLY A 261 9.90 -11.35 11.25
C GLY A 261 10.75 -10.78 10.12
N LEU A 262 10.74 -11.49 8.99
CA LEU A 262 11.61 -11.21 7.85
C LEU A 262 11.28 -9.89 7.13
N SER A 263 10.03 -9.43 7.19
CA SER A 263 9.56 -8.22 6.50
C SER A 263 9.86 -6.93 7.27
N ALA A 264 10.18 -7.01 8.57
CA ALA A 264 10.33 -5.83 9.43
C ALA A 264 11.35 -4.79 8.96
N PRO A 265 12.57 -5.15 8.54
CA PRO A 265 13.53 -4.13 8.08
C PRO A 265 13.01 -3.33 6.89
N ALA A 266 12.39 -4.00 5.92
CA ALA A 266 11.80 -3.34 4.75
C ALA A 266 10.60 -2.46 5.15
N ALA A 267 9.76 -2.93 6.07
CA ALA A 267 8.60 -2.18 6.52
C ALA A 267 8.96 -0.93 7.36
N GLN A 268 9.94 -1.05 8.26
CA GLN A 268 10.50 0.10 8.98
C GLN A 268 11.12 1.13 8.01
N ALA A 269 11.83 0.68 6.98
CA ALA A 269 12.35 1.57 5.95
C ALA A 269 11.23 2.28 5.18
N ARG A 270 10.12 1.60 4.86
CA ARG A 270 8.93 2.23 4.26
C ARG A 270 8.34 3.30 5.17
N GLN A 271 8.21 3.03 6.47
CA GLN A 271 7.71 4.01 7.44
C GLN A 271 8.55 5.29 7.46
N VAL A 272 9.88 5.14 7.53
CA VAL A 272 10.83 6.26 7.53
C VAL A 272 10.80 7.04 6.22
N ALA A 273 10.70 6.33 5.08
CA ALA A 273 10.56 6.97 3.77
C ALA A 273 9.25 7.77 3.67
N ALA A 274 8.14 7.21 4.16
CA ALA A 274 6.83 7.87 4.19
C ALA A 274 6.83 9.12 5.09
N ASP A 275 7.55 9.10 6.21
CA ASP A 275 7.75 10.27 7.09
C ASP A 275 8.57 11.38 6.41
N SER A 276 9.51 11.01 5.54
CA SER A 276 10.37 11.95 4.82
C SER A 276 9.79 12.42 3.48
N ALA A 277 8.69 11.83 3.02
CA ALA A 277 8.19 11.96 1.65
C ALA A 277 7.81 13.39 1.24
N ALA A 278 7.43 14.24 2.20
CA ALA A 278 7.07 15.62 1.91
C ALA A 278 8.28 16.57 1.75
N GLY A 279 9.49 16.10 2.04
CA GLY A 279 10.72 16.90 1.98
C GLY A 279 10.75 18.03 3.02
N SER A 280 11.55 19.07 2.75
CA SER A 280 11.80 20.19 3.70
C SER A 280 10.99 21.46 3.40
N SER A 281 9.93 21.36 2.59
CA SER A 281 9.11 22.53 2.22
C SER A 281 8.21 22.97 3.39
N PRO A 282 7.82 24.25 3.52
CA PRO A 282 6.82 24.68 4.50
C PRO A 282 5.50 23.89 4.39
N GLU A 283 5.11 23.50 3.19
CA GLU A 283 3.96 22.65 2.87
C GLU A 283 4.14 21.19 3.34
N ALA A 284 5.37 20.78 3.69
CA ALA A 284 5.66 19.48 4.25
C ALA A 284 5.16 19.33 5.69
N SER A 285 5.06 20.45 6.42
CA SER A 285 4.64 20.46 7.82
C SER A 285 3.21 19.92 7.99
N GLY A 286 2.30 20.30 7.08
CA GLY A 286 0.93 19.80 7.08
C GLY A 286 0.83 18.29 6.78
N TYR A 287 1.61 17.80 5.81
CA TYR A 287 1.67 16.35 5.52
C TYR A 287 2.17 15.55 6.72
N VAL A 288 3.24 15.98 7.38
CA VAL A 288 3.79 15.30 8.56
C VAL A 288 2.78 15.33 9.71
N ALA A 289 2.09 16.47 9.89
CA ALA A 289 1.06 16.62 10.91
C ALA A 289 -0.13 15.68 10.67
N SER A 290 -0.69 15.65 9.45
CA SER A 290 -1.78 14.74 9.08
C SER A 290 -1.38 13.27 9.18
N ARG A 291 -0.13 12.94 8.83
CA ARG A 291 0.41 11.60 9.02
C ARG A 291 0.53 11.22 10.49
N ALA A 292 1.00 12.13 11.34
CA ALA A 292 1.05 11.92 12.78
C ALA A 292 -0.36 11.63 13.33
N GLN A 293 -1.35 12.44 12.94
CA GLN A 293 -2.75 12.23 13.32
C GLN A 293 -3.28 10.88 12.84
N ALA A 294 -3.00 10.48 11.58
CA ALA A 294 -3.38 9.17 11.05
C ALA A 294 -2.77 8.01 11.85
N LYS A 295 -1.48 8.10 12.20
CA LYS A 295 -0.77 7.12 13.06
C LYS A 295 -1.34 6.99 14.48
N ALA A 296 -2.10 7.99 14.93
CA ALA A 296 -2.78 7.96 16.23
C ALA A 296 -4.19 7.37 16.19
N THR A 297 -4.64 6.92 15.01
CA THR A 297 -5.91 6.20 14.82
C THR A 297 -5.74 4.69 14.89
N ALA A 298 -6.81 3.95 15.15
CA ALA A 298 -6.79 2.49 15.16
C ALA A 298 -6.62 1.87 13.75
N ASN A 299 -6.88 2.64 12.69
CA ASN A 299 -6.76 2.18 11.30
C ASN A 299 -5.32 2.17 10.78
N TYR A 300 -4.40 2.87 11.46
CA TYR A 300 -2.97 2.71 11.20
C TYR A 300 -2.45 1.51 11.98
N SER A 301 -2.41 0.35 11.32
CA SER A 301 -1.98 -0.91 11.93
C SER A 301 -0.84 -1.57 11.15
N ASN A 302 0.21 -1.95 11.87
CA ASN A 302 1.44 -2.55 11.37
C ASN A 302 1.64 -3.98 11.87
N GLU A 303 0.54 -4.67 12.19
CA GLU A 303 0.59 -6.00 12.84
C GLU A 303 1.42 -7.04 12.08
N GLU A 304 1.63 -6.88 10.77
CA GLU A 304 2.46 -7.79 9.98
C GLU A 304 3.96 -7.73 10.32
N TRP A 305 4.42 -6.64 10.93
CA TRP A 305 5.85 -6.41 11.17
C TRP A 305 6.18 -5.72 12.49
N ASP A 306 5.21 -5.15 13.21
CA ASP A 306 5.39 -4.52 14.51
C ASP A 306 4.81 -5.37 15.66
N LEU A 307 5.62 -5.72 16.65
CA LEU A 307 5.22 -6.60 17.77
C LEU A 307 4.15 -5.99 18.67
N VAL A 308 4.13 -4.67 18.83
CA VAL A 308 3.12 -4.02 19.67
C VAL A 308 1.73 -4.20 19.05
N ASP A 309 1.60 -3.91 17.75
CA ASP A 309 0.35 -4.11 17.02
C ASP A 309 0.02 -5.60 16.89
N ALA A 310 1.00 -6.45 16.58
CA ALA A 310 0.80 -7.89 16.43
C ALA A 310 0.32 -8.56 17.73
N LYS A 311 0.86 -8.16 18.88
CA LYS A 311 0.39 -8.62 20.20
C LYS A 311 -1.03 -8.10 20.48
N LYS A 312 -1.28 -6.81 20.25
CA LYS A 312 -2.59 -6.18 20.47
C LYS A 312 -3.70 -6.88 19.68
N ASN A 313 -3.41 -7.28 18.44
CA ASN A 313 -4.37 -7.94 17.55
C ASN A 313 -4.35 -9.48 17.66
N GLY A 314 -3.59 -10.06 18.59
CA GLY A 314 -3.54 -11.50 18.82
C GLY A 314 -2.89 -12.30 17.68
N ARG A 315 -2.11 -11.64 16.81
CA ARG A 315 -1.39 -12.26 15.70
C ARG A 315 -0.14 -12.99 16.18
N VAL A 316 0.52 -12.45 17.21
CA VAL A 316 1.73 -13.03 17.81
C VAL A 316 1.46 -13.49 19.23
N ASP A 317 1.84 -14.73 19.50
CA ASP A 317 1.93 -15.28 20.84
C ASP A 317 3.37 -15.15 21.35
N MET A 318 3.57 -14.33 22.38
CA MET A 318 4.90 -14.01 22.92
C MET A 318 5.63 -15.24 23.51
N GLU A 319 4.90 -16.31 23.83
CA GLU A 319 5.49 -17.56 24.30
C GLU A 319 5.98 -18.45 23.15
N LYS A 320 5.40 -18.29 21.96
CA LYS A 320 5.63 -19.17 20.80
C LYS A 320 6.46 -18.53 19.68
N ILE A 321 6.63 -17.21 19.69
CA ILE A 321 7.43 -16.52 18.68
C ILE A 321 8.88 -17.02 18.66
N SER A 322 9.40 -17.27 17.46
CA SER A 322 10.76 -17.75 17.28
C SER A 322 11.78 -16.66 17.63
N LYS A 323 12.92 -17.05 18.21
CA LYS A 323 14.05 -16.15 18.49
C LYS A 323 14.63 -15.49 17.24
N ASP A 324 14.52 -16.16 16.09
CA ASP A 324 15.04 -15.66 14.81
C ASP A 324 14.16 -14.56 14.22
N GLU A 325 12.89 -14.49 14.64
CA GLU A 325 11.96 -13.44 14.24
C GLU A 325 12.05 -12.21 15.14
N LEU A 326 12.73 -12.32 16.28
CA LEU A 326 12.87 -11.22 17.23
C LEU A 326 14.04 -10.30 16.89
N PRO A 327 13.90 -9.00 17.18
CA PRO A 327 15.00 -8.06 17.08
C PRO A 327 16.06 -8.37 18.14
N ALA A 328 17.27 -7.86 17.93
CA ALA A 328 18.43 -8.20 18.75
C ALA A 328 18.21 -7.92 20.25
N GLU A 329 17.50 -6.84 20.57
CA GLU A 329 17.22 -6.42 21.94
C GLU A 329 16.29 -7.40 22.70
N LEU A 330 15.53 -8.23 21.98
CA LEU A 330 14.54 -9.16 22.54
C LEU A 330 14.94 -10.64 22.46
N ARG A 331 15.95 -10.97 21.64
CA ARG A 331 16.31 -12.36 21.33
C ARG A 331 16.70 -13.17 22.57
N ASP A 332 17.50 -12.56 23.46
CA ASP A 332 18.04 -13.20 24.66
C ASP A 332 17.17 -13.04 25.90
N LYS A 333 16.07 -12.27 25.81
CA LYS A 333 15.10 -12.11 26.89
C LYS A 333 14.20 -13.35 27.03
N SER A 334 13.73 -13.62 28.24
CA SER A 334 12.65 -14.58 28.50
C SER A 334 11.31 -14.09 27.95
N ALA A 335 10.32 -14.99 27.80
CA ALA A 335 8.98 -14.60 27.34
C ALA A 335 8.33 -13.53 28.24
N ALA A 336 8.53 -13.63 29.55
CA ALA A 336 8.06 -12.63 30.52
C ALA A 336 8.73 -11.27 30.29
N GLU A 337 10.05 -11.23 30.14
CA GLU A 337 10.79 -9.98 29.89
C GLU A 337 10.45 -9.35 28.53
N ARG A 338 10.23 -10.17 27.49
CA ARG A 338 9.74 -9.69 26.18
C ARG A 338 8.37 -9.06 26.31
N THR A 339 7.47 -9.71 27.05
CA THR A 339 6.11 -9.22 27.28
C THR A 339 6.14 -7.87 28.00
N VAL A 340 6.92 -7.76 29.08
CA VAL A 340 7.10 -6.49 29.81
C VAL A 340 7.64 -5.39 28.89
N TYR A 341 8.65 -5.68 28.06
CA TYR A 341 9.21 -4.70 27.13
C TYR A 341 8.18 -4.22 26.10
N VAL A 342 7.44 -5.15 25.48
CA VAL A 342 6.39 -4.82 24.51
C VAL A 342 5.27 -4.01 25.17
N GLU A 343 4.89 -4.31 26.41
CA GLU A 343 3.88 -3.56 27.16
C GLU A 343 4.35 -2.15 27.54
N GLN A 344 5.63 -1.97 27.90
CA GLN A 344 6.21 -0.65 28.11
C GLN A 344 6.13 0.20 26.84
N LYS A 345 6.50 -0.37 25.69
CA LYS A 345 6.40 0.31 24.39
C LYS A 345 4.97 0.58 23.96
N ALA A 346 4.03 -0.32 24.27
CA ALA A 346 2.60 -0.10 24.05
C ALA A 346 2.06 1.08 24.89
N ALA A 347 2.45 1.16 26.17
CA ALA A 347 2.04 2.25 27.06
C ALA A 347 2.65 3.60 26.62
N GLU A 348 3.92 3.61 26.23
CA GLU A 348 4.58 4.79 25.65
C GLU A 348 3.87 5.25 24.37
N ARG A 349 3.54 4.32 23.47
CA ARG A 349 2.80 4.57 22.24
C ARG A 349 1.44 5.20 22.50
N GLU A 350 0.64 4.62 23.39
CA GLU A 350 -0.71 5.13 23.71
C GLU A 350 -0.65 6.55 24.29
N ARG A 351 0.33 6.85 25.17
CA ARG A 351 0.54 8.21 25.68
C ARG A 351 0.82 9.20 24.55
N ILE A 352 1.77 8.88 23.67
CA ILE A 352 2.14 9.76 22.53
C ILE A 352 0.96 9.93 21.58
N GLN A 353 0.24 8.85 21.25
CA GLN A 353 -0.97 8.93 20.43
C GLN A 353 -2.05 9.79 21.09
N GLY A 354 -2.19 9.75 22.41
CA GLY A 354 -3.05 10.68 23.17
C GLY A 354 -2.67 12.14 22.98
N GLU A 355 -1.37 12.45 23.10
CA GLU A 355 -0.86 13.81 22.87
C GLU A 355 -1.05 14.27 21.42
N ILE A 356 -0.88 13.37 20.45
CA ILE A 356 -1.16 13.64 19.02
C ILE A 356 -2.64 13.94 18.81
N ARG A 357 -3.55 13.17 19.41
CA ARG A 357 -5.00 13.41 19.27
C ARG A 357 -5.39 14.77 19.84
N GLU A 358 -4.87 15.13 21.01
CA GLU A 358 -5.17 16.44 21.62
C GLU A 358 -4.58 17.61 20.82
N GLU A 359 -3.38 17.48 20.29
CA GLU A 359 -2.79 18.52 19.44
C GLU A 359 -3.46 18.59 18.07
N GLY A 360 -3.80 17.44 17.50
CA GLY A 360 -4.51 17.29 16.23
C GLY A 360 -5.89 17.96 16.24
N LYS A 361 -6.66 17.83 17.33
CA LYS A 361 -7.94 18.55 17.47
C LYS A 361 -7.79 20.07 17.35
N LYS A 362 -6.74 20.65 17.95
CA LYS A 362 -6.47 22.09 17.86
C LYS A 362 -6.10 22.49 16.43
N ARG A 363 -5.29 21.66 15.77
CA ARG A 363 -4.94 21.83 14.36
C ARG A 363 -6.16 21.80 13.46
N ASP A 364 -7.02 20.80 13.61
CA ASP A 364 -8.21 20.63 12.78
C ASP A 364 -9.20 21.80 13.00
N ALA A 365 -9.39 22.25 14.23
CA ALA A 365 -10.19 23.45 14.54
C ALA A 365 -9.63 24.71 13.86
N TYR A 366 -8.31 24.93 13.94
CA TYR A 366 -7.65 26.05 13.27
C TYR A 366 -7.82 26.01 11.75
N LEU A 367 -7.63 24.84 11.14
CA LEU A 367 -7.82 24.65 9.70
C LEU A 367 -9.28 24.87 9.30
N ALA A 368 -10.25 24.41 10.10
CA ALA A 368 -11.68 24.62 9.84
C ALA A 368 -12.05 26.12 9.85
N GLU A 369 -11.53 26.89 10.82
CA GLU A 369 -11.71 28.34 10.87
C GLU A 369 -11.14 29.08 9.65
N GLN A 370 -10.01 28.60 9.10
CA GLN A 370 -9.45 29.15 7.87
C GLN A 370 -10.21 28.69 6.62
N LYS A 371 -10.64 27.43 6.57
CA LYS A 371 -11.39 26.84 5.44
C LYS A 371 -12.78 27.47 5.26
N ALA A 372 -13.44 27.92 6.32
CA ALA A 372 -14.75 28.60 6.25
C ALA A 372 -14.76 29.87 5.37
N LYS A 373 -13.60 30.35 4.94
CA LYS A 373 -13.43 31.50 4.03
C LYS A 373 -13.29 31.10 2.55
N ASN A 374 -13.14 29.81 2.27
CA ASN A 374 -12.92 29.26 0.93
C ASN A 374 -14.12 28.36 0.55
N GLY A 375 -14.52 28.36 -0.72
CA GLY A 375 -15.70 27.63 -1.22
C GLY A 375 -15.61 26.10 -1.09
N PRO A 376 -16.53 25.35 -1.74
CA PRO A 376 -16.61 23.90 -1.61
C PRO A 376 -15.29 23.18 -1.97
N ASP A 377 -14.98 22.12 -1.22
CA ASP A 377 -13.79 21.30 -1.43
C ASP A 377 -13.93 20.44 -2.69
N THR A 378 -13.13 20.74 -3.71
CA THR A 378 -13.08 20.03 -4.98
C THR A 378 -11.79 19.20 -5.13
N SER A 379 -11.19 18.79 -4.00
CA SER A 379 -10.03 17.91 -3.99
C SER A 379 -10.43 16.43 -4.01
N LEU A 380 -9.47 15.55 -4.28
CA LEU A 380 -9.66 14.10 -4.22
C LEU A 380 -10.13 13.64 -2.83
N GLU A 381 -9.56 14.19 -1.76
CA GLU A 381 -9.98 13.98 -0.37
C GLU A 381 -11.46 14.32 -0.16
N GLY A 382 -11.89 15.51 -0.58
CA GLY A 382 -13.28 15.95 -0.44
C GLY A 382 -14.25 15.01 -1.16
N ALA A 383 -13.89 14.53 -2.35
CA ALA A 383 -14.67 13.55 -3.10
C ALA A 383 -14.76 12.20 -2.37
N ILE A 384 -13.63 11.65 -1.92
CA ILE A 384 -13.57 10.36 -1.24
C ILE A 384 -14.31 10.42 0.11
N LEU A 385 -13.97 11.38 0.96
CA LEU A 385 -14.55 11.50 2.29
C LEU A 385 -16.03 11.88 2.25
N GLY A 386 -16.43 12.76 1.34
CA GLY A 386 -17.83 13.12 1.14
C GLY A 386 -18.68 11.91 0.74
N ALA A 387 -18.18 11.08 -0.18
CA ALA A 387 -18.87 9.86 -0.58
C ALA A 387 -18.90 8.83 0.56
N ILE A 388 -17.75 8.55 1.18
CA ILE A 388 -17.66 7.54 2.26
C ILE A 388 -18.56 7.94 3.42
N ARG A 389 -18.53 9.19 3.90
CA ARG A 389 -19.36 9.63 5.02
C ARG A 389 -20.84 9.41 4.76
N ASP A 390 -21.32 9.78 3.57
CA ASP A 390 -22.74 9.63 3.23
C ASP A 390 -23.14 8.16 3.05
N GLN A 391 -22.29 7.37 2.39
CA GLN A 391 -22.53 5.94 2.15
C GLN A 391 -22.42 5.12 3.45
N ALA A 392 -21.48 5.46 4.33
CA ALA A 392 -21.29 4.83 5.62
C ALA A 392 -22.48 5.12 6.56
N LYS A 393 -22.98 6.36 6.59
CA LYS A 393 -24.18 6.72 7.39
C LYS A 393 -25.39 5.88 7.00
N GLN A 394 -25.60 5.63 5.71
CA GLN A 394 -26.68 4.77 5.22
C GLN A 394 -26.54 3.30 5.68
N ARG A 395 -25.33 2.88 6.07
CA ARG A 395 -25.00 1.56 6.60
C ARG A 395 -24.85 1.53 8.12
N GLY A 396 -25.25 2.59 8.83
CA GLY A 396 -25.26 2.64 10.29
C GLY A 396 -23.94 3.11 10.94
N PHE A 397 -22.97 3.55 10.14
CA PHE A 397 -21.73 4.13 10.67
C PHE A 397 -22.00 5.54 11.23
N LYS A 398 -21.32 5.86 12.32
CA LYS A 398 -21.29 7.18 12.94
C LYS A 398 -19.87 7.72 12.86
N PHE A 399 -19.71 9.02 12.70
CA PHE A 399 -18.41 9.68 12.77
C PHE A 399 -18.39 10.52 14.03
N LYS A 400 -17.31 10.46 14.80
CA LYS A 400 -17.10 11.35 15.94
C LYS A 400 -17.03 12.79 15.42
N SER A 401 -17.78 13.67 16.05
CA SER A 401 -17.85 15.11 15.75
C SER A 401 -16.77 15.89 16.47
#